data_AF-A0A7X6YUD6-F1
#
_entry.id   AF-A0A7X6YUD6-F1
#
_cell.length_a   1.000
_cell.length_b   1.000
_cell.length_c   1.000
_cell.angle_alpha   90.00
_cell.angle_beta   90.00
_cell.angle_gamma   90.00
#
_symmetry.space_group_name_H-M   'P 1'
#
loop_
_entity.id
_entity.type
_entity.pdbx_description
1 polymer ?
#
loop_
_entity_poly.entity_id
_entity_poly.type
_entity_poly.pdbx_seq_one_letter_code
_entity_poly.pdbx_strand_id
1 'polypeptide(L)'
;TGVLFDVVNVEGHGIYFSNRGQDGLGAGWTTGNSMMWNCSASMLACPLPPTAYNWSYGAWGQRSGNVEWNSAGSFVKPHSLYYAQLAARTGKKHPDQDKLMPFDTSSATNPPIDRAQEFVAEARKPALELKDWIDSININSPLSVRYEKTKKKDPSLVWQKKSGRKSAHKKSTVLTNGESLMKLEGGLLVKEEKILSGGRQGIVWWNGNLRLRYLAKARPHITRYAPGRTGMGFTDDLDEMTDNMLSQNILVTDHNYGLWYDRRRDDHERIKRMDGYVWPPFYELPFARSGEGTAWDGLSKYDLTKWNVWYWNRLKKYADLADEKGLVLFHQHYFQHNILEAGAHWADFPWRSANNVNETGFPEPVPYAADKRIFMAELFYDVQHPVRRELHRNYIRKCLDNFAENGSVLQFISEEFTGPLHFVEFWLDVIAEWEAETQKDAKVVLCVTKDVQDKILDDPKRAAVVDIIDIKYWRPVPGGGYTTLLSGLNLAPRQQSRAGSTRIPGSGGAADMPGRVYETILSLRETFPDKAVLYS
;
A
#
# COMPACT_ATOMS: atom_id res chain seq x y z
N THR A 1 28.31 -23.92 20.53
CA THR A 1 27.12 -24.71 20.94
C THR A 1 26.20 -24.80 19.75
N GLY A 2 25.59 -25.96 19.48
CA GLY A 2 24.57 -26.10 18.43
C GLY A 2 23.18 -25.91 19.04
N VAL A 3 22.41 -24.97 18.49
CA VAL A 3 21.08 -24.59 19.00
C VAL A 3 20.08 -24.57 17.85
N LEU A 4 18.91 -25.15 18.07
CA LEU A 4 17.76 -25.05 17.16
C LEU A 4 16.80 -24.01 17.71
N PHE A 5 16.56 -22.95 16.94
CA PHE A 5 15.40 -22.08 17.11
C PHE A 5 14.32 -22.60 16.16
N ASP A 6 13.25 -23.15 16.73
CA ASP A 6 12.16 -23.80 16.00
C ASP A 6 10.87 -23.02 16.26
N VAL A 7 10.33 -22.39 15.22
CA VAL A 7 9.11 -21.57 15.30
C VAL A 7 9.24 -20.40 16.29
N VAL A 8 10.40 -19.73 16.29
CA VAL A 8 10.64 -18.58 17.18
C VAL A 8 10.19 -17.28 16.49
N ASN A 9 9.27 -16.56 17.13
CA ASN A 9 8.80 -15.25 16.70
C ASN A 9 9.21 -14.16 17.71
N VAL A 10 9.87 -13.11 17.23
CA VAL A 10 10.31 -11.96 18.04
C VAL A 10 9.87 -10.66 17.38
N GLU A 11 8.87 -9.98 17.93
CA GLU A 11 8.43 -8.68 17.41
C GLU A 11 9.32 -7.54 17.93
N GLY A 12 9.70 -6.61 17.04
CA GLY A 12 10.42 -5.38 17.39
C GLY A 12 11.90 -5.57 17.72
N HIS A 13 12.40 -6.80 17.74
CA HIS A 13 13.79 -7.14 18.03
C HIS A 13 14.32 -8.21 17.07
N GLY A 14 15.63 -8.50 17.16
CA GLY A 14 16.29 -9.44 16.26
C GLY A 14 16.68 -10.77 16.91
N ILE A 15 16.89 -11.77 16.05
CA ILE A 15 17.53 -13.05 16.37
C ILE A 15 18.94 -13.02 15.78
N TYR A 16 19.95 -13.32 16.61
CA TYR A 16 21.36 -13.16 16.25
C TYR A 16 22.19 -14.43 16.50
N PHE A 17 22.52 -15.13 15.41
CA PHE A 17 23.55 -16.17 15.35
C PHE A 17 24.87 -15.57 14.84
N SER A 18 25.33 -14.49 15.47
CA SER A 18 26.43 -13.66 14.98
C SER A 18 27.61 -13.57 15.94
N ASN A 19 28.74 -13.10 15.43
CA ASN A 19 29.80 -12.57 16.28
C ASN A 19 29.36 -11.21 16.83
N ARG A 20 29.39 -11.06 18.16
CA ARG A 20 29.03 -9.80 18.81
C ARG A 20 30.10 -8.71 18.63
N GLY A 21 31.32 -9.07 18.21
CA GLY A 21 32.38 -8.11 17.92
C GLY A 21 32.55 -7.06 19.01
N GLN A 22 32.68 -5.79 18.60
CA GLN A 22 32.78 -4.64 19.51
C GLN A 22 31.47 -4.37 20.26
N ASP A 23 30.30 -4.65 19.66
CA ASP A 23 28.99 -4.50 20.32
C ASP A 23 28.81 -5.42 21.53
N GLY A 24 29.62 -6.48 21.62
CA GLY A 24 29.72 -7.38 22.75
C GLY A 24 31.04 -7.28 23.52
N LEU A 25 31.82 -6.20 23.36
CA LEU A 25 33.12 -6.03 24.01
C LEU A 25 34.10 -7.20 23.76
N GLY A 26 34.06 -7.78 22.56
CA GLY A 26 34.89 -8.93 22.20
C GLY A 26 34.36 -10.30 22.65
N ALA A 27 33.10 -10.40 23.10
CA ALA A 27 32.48 -11.67 23.54
C ALA A 27 32.47 -12.79 22.49
N GLY A 28 32.73 -12.48 21.21
CA GLY A 28 32.84 -13.47 20.14
C GLY A 28 31.50 -13.97 19.62
N TRP A 29 31.49 -15.18 19.10
CA TRP A 29 30.32 -15.81 18.46
C TRP A 29 29.26 -16.25 19.47
N THR A 30 28.00 -15.89 19.24
CA THR A 30 26.89 -16.31 20.08
C THR A 30 26.57 -17.81 19.94
N THR A 31 26.83 -18.38 18.76
CA THR A 31 26.56 -19.79 18.46
C THR A 31 27.32 -20.31 17.23
N GLY A 32 27.32 -21.62 17.01
CA GLY A 32 27.83 -22.26 15.79
C GLY A 32 27.34 -23.71 15.66
N ASN A 33 27.05 -24.17 14.44
CA ASN A 33 26.27 -25.39 14.18
C ASN A 33 24.80 -25.24 14.62
N SER A 34 24.21 -24.07 14.34
CA SER A 34 22.85 -23.69 14.75
C SER A 34 21.87 -23.54 13.59
N MET A 35 20.59 -23.75 13.86
CA MET A 35 19.49 -23.72 12.89
C MET A 35 18.40 -22.73 13.30
N MET A 36 18.03 -21.85 12.38
CA MET A 36 16.76 -21.11 12.42
C MET A 36 15.75 -21.86 11.55
N TRP A 37 14.70 -22.40 12.15
CA TRP A 37 13.62 -23.09 11.45
C TRP A 37 12.30 -22.35 11.67
N ASN A 38 11.67 -21.90 10.59
CA ASN A 38 10.42 -21.14 10.62
C ASN A 38 10.43 -19.98 11.64
N CYS A 39 11.49 -19.18 11.62
CA CYS A 39 11.66 -18.06 12.56
C CYS A 39 11.26 -16.72 11.95
N SER A 40 10.71 -15.84 12.77
CA SER A 40 10.42 -14.46 12.38
C SER A 40 10.96 -13.46 13.39
N ALA A 41 11.59 -12.39 12.90
CA ALA A 41 12.06 -11.31 13.74
C ALA A 41 12.19 -10.00 12.95
N SER A 42 12.33 -8.88 13.64
CA SER A 42 12.64 -7.60 12.97
C SER A 42 13.99 -7.63 12.24
N MET A 43 14.94 -8.43 12.73
CA MET A 43 16.24 -8.69 12.12
C MET A 43 16.65 -10.14 12.36
N LEU A 44 17.11 -10.83 11.33
CA LEU A 44 17.69 -12.16 11.40
C LEU A 44 19.15 -12.07 10.95
N ALA A 45 20.08 -12.15 11.91
CA ALA A 45 21.50 -12.18 11.62
C ALA A 45 22.02 -13.61 11.73
N CYS A 46 22.44 -14.17 10.60
CA CYS A 46 22.97 -15.52 10.50
C CYS A 46 24.22 -15.53 9.61
N PRO A 47 25.38 -15.05 10.09
CA PRO A 47 26.66 -15.25 9.42
C PRO A 47 27.26 -16.64 9.72
N LEU A 48 28.16 -17.09 8.86
CA LEU A 48 28.91 -18.34 9.01
C LEU A 48 30.14 -18.13 9.91
N PRO A 49 30.27 -18.85 11.05
CA PRO A 49 31.50 -18.88 11.82
C PRO A 49 32.67 -19.50 11.02
N PRO A 50 33.93 -19.12 11.28
CA PRO A 50 35.08 -19.60 10.50
C PRO A 50 35.24 -21.13 10.40
N THR A 51 34.78 -21.87 11.42
CA THR A 51 34.95 -23.33 11.53
C THR A 51 33.64 -24.07 11.81
N ALA A 52 32.50 -23.42 11.61
CA ALA A 52 31.18 -24.01 11.90
C ALA A 52 30.14 -23.47 10.91
N TYR A 53 29.01 -24.15 10.81
CA TYR A 53 27.93 -23.74 9.91
C TYR A 53 26.72 -23.26 10.70
N ASN A 54 26.00 -22.27 10.18
CA ASN A 54 24.66 -21.96 10.65
C ASN A 54 23.71 -22.10 9.46
N TRP A 55 22.44 -22.35 9.74
CA TRP A 55 21.42 -22.59 8.73
C TRP A 55 20.15 -21.79 9.00
N SER A 56 19.44 -21.43 7.93
CA SER A 56 18.12 -20.82 8.00
C SER A 56 17.19 -21.44 6.97
N TYR A 57 16.04 -21.93 7.43
CA TYR A 57 14.96 -22.48 6.62
C TYR A 57 13.62 -21.90 7.07
N GLY A 58 12.93 -21.23 6.15
CA GLY A 58 11.68 -20.53 6.47
C GLY A 58 11.93 -19.34 7.39
N ALA A 59 11.98 -18.13 6.82
CA ALA A 59 12.40 -16.94 7.55
C ALA A 59 11.64 -15.70 7.10
N TRP A 60 11.16 -14.94 8.08
CA TRP A 60 10.61 -13.59 7.87
C TRP A 60 11.37 -12.59 8.73
N GLY A 61 11.92 -11.56 8.09
CA GLY A 61 12.73 -10.56 8.74
C GLY A 61 13.68 -9.86 7.79
N GLN A 62 14.13 -8.68 8.18
CA GLN A 62 15.33 -8.12 7.55
C GLN A 62 16.49 -9.08 7.82
N ARG A 63 17.30 -9.38 6.80
CA ARG A 63 18.31 -10.45 6.86
C ARG A 63 19.72 -9.89 6.76
N SER A 64 20.64 -10.47 7.53
CA SER A 64 22.08 -10.18 7.47
C SER A 64 22.90 -11.44 7.69
N GLY A 65 24.05 -11.52 7.02
CA GLY A 65 24.93 -12.70 7.04
C GLY A 65 24.97 -13.43 5.71
N ASN A 66 25.88 -14.41 5.65
CA ASN A 66 26.28 -15.11 4.45
C ASN A 66 25.88 -16.60 4.45
N VAL A 67 24.90 -17.00 5.27
CA VAL A 67 24.30 -18.33 5.16
C VAL A 67 23.45 -18.44 3.91
N GLU A 68 23.16 -19.67 3.50
CA GLU A 68 22.10 -19.92 2.54
C GLU A 68 20.73 -19.73 3.20
N TRP A 69 19.97 -18.74 2.71
CA TRP A 69 18.62 -18.44 3.18
C TRP A 69 17.59 -19.26 2.41
N ASN A 70 17.25 -20.45 2.93
CA ASN A 70 16.29 -21.33 2.29
C ASN A 70 14.85 -20.86 2.54
N SER A 71 14.13 -20.56 1.47
CA SER A 71 12.72 -20.12 1.51
C SER A 71 12.47 -18.87 2.37
N ALA A 72 13.34 -17.87 2.27
CA ALA A 72 13.11 -16.58 2.91
C ALA A 72 11.94 -15.82 2.27
N GLY A 73 11.14 -15.14 3.10
CA GLY A 73 9.85 -14.62 2.66
C GLY A 73 8.76 -15.68 2.58
N SER A 74 8.90 -16.78 3.33
CA SER A 74 7.90 -17.83 3.54
C SER A 74 8.31 -18.69 4.74
N PHE A 75 7.38 -19.49 5.25
CA PHE A 75 7.69 -20.61 6.13
C PHE A 75 7.57 -21.95 5.38
N VAL A 76 8.26 -22.98 5.87
CA VAL A 76 8.38 -24.29 5.24
C VAL A 76 7.69 -25.38 6.04
N LYS A 77 7.44 -26.54 5.40
CA LYS A 77 7.01 -27.76 6.07
C LYS A 77 8.23 -28.67 6.36
N PRO A 78 8.22 -29.44 7.47
CA PRO A 78 7.24 -29.45 8.55
C PRO A 78 7.21 -28.15 9.36
N HIS A 79 6.10 -27.88 10.07
CA HIS A 79 5.98 -26.66 10.88
C HIS A 79 7.08 -26.57 11.96
N SER A 80 7.30 -27.66 12.70
CA SER A 80 8.41 -27.81 13.65
C SER A 80 9.39 -28.88 13.17
N LEU A 81 10.67 -28.51 13.09
CA LEU A 81 11.74 -29.45 12.78
C LEU A 81 11.99 -30.42 13.94
N TYR A 82 11.89 -29.94 15.18
CA TYR A 82 12.07 -30.76 16.38
C TYR A 82 11.10 -31.94 16.38
N TYR A 83 9.80 -31.69 16.19
CA TYR A 83 8.81 -32.76 16.21
C TYR A 83 8.96 -33.72 15.03
N ALA A 84 9.36 -33.24 13.87
CA ALA A 84 9.64 -34.11 12.72
C ALA A 84 10.83 -35.04 12.99
N GLN A 85 11.92 -34.52 13.56
CA GLN A 85 13.07 -35.34 13.96
C GLN A 85 12.72 -36.30 15.10
N LEU A 86 11.91 -35.86 16.07
CA LEU A 86 11.45 -36.71 17.16
C LEU A 86 10.64 -37.89 16.61
N ALA A 87 9.68 -37.62 15.72
CA ALA A 87 8.88 -38.66 15.08
C ALA A 87 9.73 -39.63 14.24
N ALA A 88 10.72 -39.12 13.50
CA ALA A 88 11.65 -39.95 12.74
C ALA A 88 12.49 -40.88 13.65
N ARG A 89 12.88 -40.42 14.85
CA ARG A 89 13.66 -41.22 15.81
C ARG A 89 12.82 -42.23 16.58
N THR A 90 11.59 -41.86 16.96
CA THR A 90 10.71 -42.72 17.78
C THR A 90 9.78 -43.60 16.94
N GLY A 91 9.66 -43.33 15.64
CA GLY A 91 8.70 -43.96 14.74
C GLY A 91 7.24 -43.55 14.98
N LYS A 92 6.97 -42.56 15.84
CA LYS A 92 5.62 -42.16 16.22
C LYS A 92 5.49 -40.64 16.35
N LYS A 93 4.33 -40.11 15.95
CA LYS A 93 3.98 -38.70 16.18
C LYS A 93 3.87 -38.44 17.69
N HIS A 94 4.51 -37.38 18.18
CA HIS A 94 4.37 -36.98 19.58
C HIS A 94 3.01 -36.29 19.80
N PRO A 95 2.24 -36.62 20.84
CA PRO A 95 0.91 -36.05 21.06
C PRO A 95 0.94 -34.52 21.23
N ASP A 96 2.00 -33.97 21.84
CA ASP A 96 2.12 -32.51 22.01
C ASP A 96 2.41 -31.74 20.71
N GLN A 97 2.67 -32.43 19.58
CA GLN A 97 2.79 -31.75 18.30
C GLN A 97 1.48 -31.03 17.92
N ASP A 98 0.33 -31.54 18.37
CA ASP A 98 -0.98 -30.93 18.15
C ASP A 98 -1.25 -29.72 19.07
N LYS A 99 -0.33 -29.42 20.01
CA LYS A 99 -0.36 -28.24 20.87
C LYS A 99 0.44 -27.06 20.30
N LEU A 100 1.07 -27.23 19.13
CA LEU A 100 1.68 -26.11 18.42
C LEU A 100 0.60 -25.17 17.91
N MET A 101 0.88 -23.87 17.97
CA MET A 101 -0.03 -22.86 17.42
C MET A 101 -0.29 -23.16 15.94
N PRO A 102 -1.56 -23.19 15.49
CA PRO A 102 -1.87 -23.49 14.10
C PRO A 102 -1.16 -22.52 13.15
N PHE A 103 -0.63 -23.08 12.07
CA PHE A 103 0.10 -22.32 11.07
C PHE A 103 -0.33 -22.72 9.67
N ASP A 104 -0.86 -21.76 8.90
CA ASP A 104 -1.29 -21.97 7.53
C ASP A 104 -0.21 -21.58 6.51
N THR A 105 0.36 -22.61 5.86
CA THR A 105 1.31 -22.47 4.74
C THR A 105 0.66 -22.31 3.37
N SER A 106 -0.67 -22.36 3.26
CA SER A 106 -1.38 -22.51 1.98
C SER A 106 -1.40 -21.21 1.15
N SER A 107 -0.23 -20.75 0.72
CA SER A 107 -0.09 -19.51 -0.04
C SER A 107 -0.68 -19.66 -1.44
N ALA A 108 -1.97 -19.37 -1.60
CA ALA A 108 -2.57 -19.17 -2.91
C ALA A 108 -2.32 -17.73 -3.34
N THR A 109 -1.46 -17.54 -4.35
CA THR A 109 -1.25 -16.22 -4.97
C THR A 109 -2.51 -15.74 -5.71
N ASN A 110 -3.33 -16.68 -6.17
CA ASN A 110 -4.60 -16.46 -6.84
C ASN A 110 -5.63 -17.44 -6.25
N PRO A 111 -6.24 -17.12 -5.09
CA PRO A 111 -7.26 -17.98 -4.54
C PRO A 111 -8.49 -18.01 -5.47
N PRO A 112 -9.16 -19.16 -5.59
CA PRO A 112 -10.54 -19.22 -6.07
C PRO A 112 -11.45 -18.20 -5.35
N ILE A 113 -12.53 -17.76 -5.99
CA ILE A 113 -13.39 -16.68 -5.46
C ILE A 113 -13.97 -17.04 -4.09
N ASP A 114 -14.45 -18.27 -3.92
CA ASP A 114 -14.92 -18.82 -2.64
C ASP A 114 -13.85 -18.75 -1.55
N ARG A 115 -12.62 -19.19 -1.83
CA ARG A 115 -11.51 -19.06 -0.88
C ARG A 115 -11.13 -17.61 -0.59
N ALA A 116 -11.25 -16.71 -1.56
CA ALA A 116 -11.05 -15.28 -1.34
C ALA A 116 -12.10 -14.70 -0.37
N GLN A 117 -13.37 -15.12 -0.47
CA GLN A 117 -14.42 -14.70 0.46
C GLN A 117 -14.18 -15.23 1.88
N GLU A 118 -13.65 -16.45 2.01
CA GLU A 118 -13.23 -16.97 3.32
C GLU A 118 -12.10 -16.11 3.91
N PHE A 119 -11.08 -15.74 3.13
CA PHE A 119 -10.02 -14.84 3.60
C PHE A 119 -10.53 -13.46 4.00
N VAL A 120 -11.54 -12.92 3.29
CA VAL A 120 -12.20 -11.66 3.69
C VAL A 120 -12.90 -11.83 5.04
N ALA A 121 -13.63 -12.93 5.24
CA ALA A 121 -14.31 -13.20 6.51
C ALA A 121 -13.32 -13.40 7.68
N GLU A 122 -12.20 -14.10 7.42
CA GLU A 122 -11.08 -14.25 8.37
C GLU A 122 -10.46 -12.88 8.70
N ALA A 123 -10.31 -12.00 7.70
CA ALA A 123 -9.68 -10.69 7.86
C ALA A 123 -10.43 -9.72 8.77
N ARG A 124 -11.71 -9.99 9.10
CA ARG A 124 -12.52 -9.21 10.04
C ARG A 124 -12.09 -9.40 11.50
N LYS A 125 -11.31 -10.44 11.79
CA LYS A 125 -10.88 -10.78 13.15
C LYS A 125 -9.37 -10.63 13.29
N PRO A 126 -8.87 -10.20 14.46
CA PRO A 126 -7.44 -10.26 14.76
C PRO A 126 -6.87 -11.65 14.51
N ALA A 127 -5.60 -11.71 14.08
CA ALA A 127 -4.85 -12.95 14.10
C ALA A 127 -4.76 -13.49 15.54
N LEU A 128 -4.79 -14.82 15.69
CA LEU A 128 -4.58 -15.47 16.98
C LEU A 128 -3.21 -15.08 17.54
N GLU A 129 -3.14 -14.63 18.78
CA GLU A 129 -1.86 -14.37 19.45
C GLU A 129 -1.36 -15.60 20.19
N LEU A 130 -0.03 -15.70 20.37
CA LEU A 130 0.57 -16.79 21.14
C LEU A 130 0.03 -16.84 22.57
N LYS A 131 -0.24 -15.68 23.18
CA LYS A 131 -0.82 -15.59 24.53
C LYS A 131 -2.21 -16.21 24.57
N ASP A 132 -3.09 -15.84 23.63
CA ASP A 132 -4.45 -16.38 23.55
C ASP A 132 -4.44 -17.88 23.26
N TRP A 133 -3.50 -18.33 22.42
CA TRP A 133 -3.27 -19.76 22.19
C TRP A 133 -2.86 -20.50 23.47
N ILE A 134 -1.88 -19.96 24.22
CA ILE A 134 -1.45 -20.50 25.51
C ILE A 134 -2.63 -20.56 26.50
N ASP A 135 -3.41 -19.49 26.60
CA ASP A 135 -4.59 -19.43 27.46
C ASP A 135 -5.62 -20.50 27.06
N SER A 136 -5.85 -20.70 25.75
CA SER A 136 -6.75 -21.75 25.24
C SER A 136 -6.27 -23.17 25.58
N ILE A 137 -4.96 -23.44 25.50
CA ILE A 137 -4.39 -24.72 25.90
C ILE A 137 -4.51 -24.92 27.41
N ASN A 138 -4.25 -23.88 28.22
CA ASN A 138 -4.37 -23.97 29.67
C ASN A 138 -5.81 -24.27 30.13
N ILE A 139 -6.82 -23.79 29.41
CA ILE A 139 -8.22 -24.13 29.66
C ILE A 139 -8.49 -25.60 29.31
N ASN A 140 -8.01 -26.06 28.15
CA ASN A 140 -8.30 -27.40 27.63
C ASN A 140 -7.41 -28.50 28.25
N SER A 141 -6.28 -28.13 28.84
CA SER A 141 -5.27 -29.02 29.40
C SER A 141 -4.50 -28.30 30.53
N PRO A 142 -5.16 -28.01 31.67
CA PRO A 142 -4.56 -27.23 32.74
C PRO A 142 -3.30 -27.91 33.28
N LEU A 143 -2.21 -27.15 33.34
CA LEU A 143 -1.00 -27.59 34.03
C LEU A 143 -1.30 -27.72 35.52
N SER A 144 -0.95 -28.87 36.11
CA SER A 144 -1.01 -29.06 37.56
C SER A 144 0.09 -28.24 38.24
N VAL A 145 -0.21 -26.99 38.57
CA VAL A 145 0.68 -26.12 39.32
C VAL A 145 0.29 -26.17 40.80
N ARG A 146 0.90 -27.06 41.57
CA ARG A 146 0.99 -26.88 43.03
C ARG A 146 2.10 -25.87 43.31
N TYR A 147 1.72 -24.64 43.64
CA TYR A 147 2.64 -23.57 43.99
C TYR A 147 2.34 -23.06 45.41
N GLU A 148 3.33 -23.13 46.29
CA GLU A 148 3.26 -22.52 47.62
C GLU A 148 3.45 -21.00 47.52
N LYS A 149 2.46 -20.25 48.01
CA LYS A 149 2.49 -18.79 48.03
C LYS A 149 3.58 -18.27 48.96
N THR A 150 4.60 -17.62 48.41
CA THR A 150 5.35 -16.59 49.17
C THR A 150 5.38 -15.25 48.44
N LYS A 151 4.69 -14.30 49.09
CA LYS A 151 4.75 -12.83 49.09
C LYS A 151 5.08 -12.04 47.79
N LYS A 152 3.99 -11.44 47.27
CA LYS A 152 3.80 -10.13 46.61
C LYS A 152 5.04 -9.24 46.36
N LYS A 153 5.06 -8.61 45.19
CA LYS A 153 5.05 -7.14 45.06
C LYS A 153 4.53 -6.70 43.67
N ASP A 154 3.61 -5.75 43.73
CA ASP A 154 2.98 -5.01 42.63
C ASP A 154 3.78 -3.72 42.41
N PRO A 155 4.16 -3.38 41.16
CA PRO A 155 4.59 -2.03 40.83
C PRO A 155 3.68 -1.41 39.77
N SER A 156 2.70 -0.62 40.22
CA SER A 156 2.01 0.38 39.41
C SER A 156 2.56 1.79 39.69
N LEU A 157 2.59 2.59 38.60
CA LEU A 157 2.68 4.06 38.51
C LEU A 157 4.06 4.73 38.69
N VAL A 158 4.44 5.58 37.72
CA VAL A 158 4.69 7.06 37.70
C VAL A 158 5.51 7.35 36.40
N TRP A 159 5.15 8.21 35.43
CA TRP A 159 5.13 9.68 35.44
C TRP A 159 4.36 10.30 34.24
N GLN A 160 3.48 11.26 34.54
CA GLN A 160 3.06 12.35 33.63
C GLN A 160 3.93 13.58 33.85
N LYS A 161 4.27 14.33 32.77
CA LYS A 161 4.59 15.76 32.82
C LYS A 161 4.13 16.47 31.54
N LYS A 162 3.45 17.61 31.69
CA LYS A 162 3.05 18.57 30.65
C LYS A 162 3.82 19.89 30.81
N SER A 163 4.15 20.55 29.68
CA SER A 163 4.31 22.00 29.47
C SER A 163 4.69 22.20 27.98
N GLY A 164 4.22 23.11 27.12
CA GLY A 164 3.42 24.33 27.25
C GLY A 164 4.19 25.54 26.65
N ARG A 165 3.93 25.94 25.38
CA ARG A 165 3.75 27.33 24.89
C ARG A 165 3.77 27.48 23.35
N LYS A 166 3.03 28.52 22.90
CA LYS A 166 2.70 28.94 21.52
C LYS A 166 3.77 29.84 20.89
N SER A 167 3.85 29.88 19.56
CA SER A 167 4.13 31.12 18.81
C SER A 167 3.55 31.04 17.38
N ALA A 168 3.09 32.19 16.88
CA ALA A 168 2.47 32.41 15.58
C ALA A 168 3.46 33.04 14.60
N HIS A 169 3.25 32.91 13.27
CA HIS A 169 3.52 33.90 12.21
C HIS A 169 2.86 33.41 10.90
N LYS A 170 1.83 34.13 10.40
CA LYS A 170 1.81 35.14 9.31
C LYS A 170 1.81 34.55 7.89
N LYS A 171 0.69 34.80 7.21
CA LYS A 171 0.35 34.49 5.81
C LYS A 171 1.17 35.33 4.84
N SER A 172 1.49 34.74 3.69
CA SER A 172 1.92 35.44 2.47
C SER A 172 0.94 35.11 1.35
N THR A 173 0.52 36.15 0.63
CA THR A 173 -0.40 36.19 -0.50
C THR A 173 0.37 36.61 -1.75
N VAL A 174 0.26 35.89 -2.87
CA VAL A 174 0.55 36.37 -4.24
C VAL A 174 -0.32 35.51 -5.18
N LEU A 175 -1.44 36.05 -5.66
CA LEU A 175 -1.68 36.65 -6.99
C LEU A 175 -1.65 35.64 -8.15
N THR A 176 -2.85 35.37 -8.61
CA THR A 176 -3.27 34.73 -9.85
C THR A 176 -2.92 35.62 -11.04
N ASN A 177 -2.16 35.11 -12.00
CA ASN A 177 -2.23 35.58 -13.37
C ASN A 177 -3.13 34.61 -14.14
N GLY A 178 -4.24 35.13 -14.63
CA GLY A 178 -5.16 34.41 -15.50
C GLY A 178 -4.52 34.20 -16.85
N GLU A 179 -3.93 33.02 -17.03
CA GLU A 179 -3.74 32.41 -18.33
C GLU A 179 -4.86 31.39 -18.56
N SER A 180 -5.20 31.15 -19.83
CA SER A 180 -6.32 30.28 -20.19
C SER A 180 -6.05 28.85 -19.71
N LEU A 181 -6.79 28.43 -18.66
CA LEU A 181 -6.71 27.08 -18.11
C LEU A 181 -7.15 26.04 -19.16
N MET A 182 -6.67 24.81 -18.98
CA MET A 182 -7.18 23.67 -19.73
C MET A 182 -8.68 23.51 -19.48
N LYS A 183 -9.44 23.23 -20.55
CA LYS A 183 -10.88 22.99 -20.52
C LYS A 183 -11.19 21.66 -21.20
N LEU A 184 -12.29 21.06 -20.77
CA LEU A 184 -12.93 20.00 -21.53
C LEU A 184 -13.98 20.63 -22.45
N GLU A 185 -13.75 20.59 -23.76
CA GLU A 185 -14.65 21.16 -24.76
C GLU A 185 -14.98 20.10 -25.81
N GLY A 186 -16.27 19.79 -26.00
CA GLY A 186 -16.72 18.80 -26.97
C GLY A 186 -16.10 17.41 -26.80
N GLY A 187 -15.82 17.01 -25.55
CA GLY A 187 -15.17 15.73 -25.22
C GLY A 187 -13.67 15.67 -25.50
N LEU A 188 -13.01 16.81 -25.74
CA LEU A 188 -11.57 16.92 -25.96
C LEU A 188 -10.94 17.81 -24.89
N LEU A 189 -9.73 17.45 -24.44
CA LEU A 189 -8.92 18.32 -23.59
C LEU A 189 -8.32 19.41 -24.48
N VAL A 190 -8.65 20.67 -24.20
CA VAL A 190 -8.25 21.83 -25.01
C VAL A 190 -7.59 22.87 -24.12
N LYS A 191 -6.48 23.45 -24.58
CA LYS A 191 -5.89 24.66 -24.01
C LYS A 191 -5.60 25.62 -25.16
N GLU A 192 -6.02 26.88 -25.05
CA GLU A 192 -5.82 27.92 -26.09
C GLU A 192 -6.25 27.44 -27.50
N GLU A 193 -7.44 26.84 -27.60
CA GLU A 193 -8.01 26.29 -28.85
C GLU A 193 -7.21 25.14 -29.49
N LYS A 194 -6.20 24.60 -28.79
CA LYS A 194 -5.42 23.42 -29.24
C LYS A 194 -5.82 22.18 -28.46
N ILE A 195 -6.02 21.09 -29.19
CA ILE A 195 -6.23 19.76 -28.61
C ILE A 195 -4.92 19.31 -27.94
N LEU A 196 -5.01 18.94 -26.67
CA LEU A 196 -3.90 18.33 -25.94
C LEU A 196 -3.78 16.85 -26.33
N SER A 197 -2.61 16.45 -26.82
CA SER A 197 -2.31 15.06 -27.18
C SER A 197 -0.85 14.73 -26.86
N GLY A 198 -0.58 13.50 -26.44
CA GLY A 198 0.77 13.05 -26.08
C GLY A 198 0.76 11.74 -25.29
N GLY A 199 1.94 11.27 -24.92
CA GLY A 199 2.12 10.05 -24.14
C GLY A 199 1.71 10.20 -22.67
N ARG A 200 1.55 9.06 -22.00
CA ARG A 200 1.34 8.96 -20.56
C ARG A 200 2.56 8.34 -19.91
N GLN A 201 3.01 8.91 -18.79
CA GLN A 201 3.98 8.29 -17.91
C GLN A 201 3.37 8.00 -16.54
N GLY A 202 3.61 6.80 -16.03
CA GLY A 202 3.31 6.46 -14.63
C GLY A 202 4.52 6.74 -13.73
N ILE A 203 4.27 6.77 -12.43
CA ILE A 203 5.29 6.93 -11.42
C ILE A 203 5.89 5.60 -10.94
N VAL A 204 7.07 5.69 -10.32
CA VAL A 204 7.67 4.57 -9.58
C VAL A 204 7.04 4.44 -8.20
N TRP A 205 6.51 3.27 -7.86
CA TRP A 205 5.78 3.09 -6.59
C TRP A 205 6.66 2.97 -5.33
N TRP A 206 7.90 2.47 -5.45
CA TRP A 206 8.77 2.19 -4.29
C TRP A 206 10.27 1.97 -4.59
N ASN A 207 10.64 1.50 -5.78
CA ASN A 207 11.98 0.95 -6.05
C ASN A 207 13.08 1.97 -6.43
N GLY A 208 12.98 3.21 -5.96
CA GLY A 208 14.01 4.23 -6.15
C GLY A 208 15.36 3.82 -5.53
N ASN A 209 16.48 4.36 -6.03
CA ASN A 209 17.80 4.03 -5.49
C ASN A 209 18.83 5.14 -5.74
N LEU A 210 19.51 5.59 -4.68
CA LEU A 210 20.48 6.69 -4.77
C LEU A 210 21.88 6.31 -5.26
N ARG A 211 22.16 5.01 -5.46
CA ARG A 211 23.48 4.55 -5.94
C ARG A 211 23.59 4.84 -7.44
N LEU A 212 24.74 5.37 -7.86
CA LEU A 212 25.01 5.87 -9.21
C LEU A 212 24.54 4.91 -10.33
N ARG A 213 24.79 3.61 -10.18
CA ARG A 213 24.42 2.59 -11.18
C ARG A 213 22.93 2.48 -11.47
N TYR A 214 22.06 2.91 -10.57
CA TYR A 214 20.61 2.88 -10.76
C TYR A 214 20.04 4.19 -11.31
N LEU A 215 20.78 5.30 -11.19
CA LEU A 215 20.32 6.62 -11.64
C LEU A 215 20.17 6.70 -13.16
N ALA A 216 21.02 5.98 -13.91
CA ALA A 216 20.93 5.90 -15.36
C ALA A 216 19.60 5.32 -15.88
N LYS A 217 18.82 4.64 -15.01
CA LYS A 217 17.49 4.07 -15.33
C LYS A 217 16.38 4.69 -14.47
N ALA A 218 16.70 5.76 -13.73
CA ALA A 218 15.72 6.40 -12.89
C ALA A 218 14.63 7.05 -13.74
N ARG A 219 13.40 7.01 -13.22
CA ARG A 219 12.26 7.73 -13.78
C ARG A 219 11.91 8.89 -12.86
N PRO A 220 11.32 9.97 -13.40
CA PRO A 220 10.88 11.08 -12.59
C PRO A 220 9.76 10.68 -11.63
N HIS A 221 9.66 11.39 -10.51
CA HIS A 221 8.60 11.18 -9.52
C HIS A 221 8.34 12.46 -8.73
N ILE A 222 7.10 12.98 -8.79
CA ILE A 222 6.75 14.28 -8.22
C ILE A 222 7.07 14.35 -6.71
N THR A 223 6.69 13.34 -5.95
CA THR A 223 6.76 13.33 -4.47
C THR A 223 7.88 12.44 -3.91
N ARG A 224 8.95 12.21 -4.68
CA ARG A 224 10.14 11.49 -4.20
C ARG A 224 11.10 12.48 -3.53
N TYR A 225 11.53 12.17 -2.31
CA TYR A 225 12.45 13.01 -1.56
C TYR A 225 13.80 12.35 -1.34
N ALA A 226 14.87 12.98 -1.85
CA ALA A 226 16.25 12.58 -1.63
C ALA A 226 16.98 13.73 -0.91
N PRO A 227 17.23 13.61 0.41
CA PRO A 227 17.81 14.71 1.18
C PRO A 227 19.11 15.25 0.56
N GLY A 228 19.14 16.56 0.33
CA GLY A 228 20.30 17.27 -0.21
C GLY A 228 20.65 16.98 -1.67
N ARG A 229 19.77 16.32 -2.45
CA ARG A 229 20.03 15.97 -3.85
C ARG A 229 18.82 16.29 -4.72
N THR A 230 19.03 17.11 -5.75
CA THR A 230 18.00 17.49 -6.73
C THR A 230 18.34 16.90 -8.10
N GLY A 231 17.33 16.58 -8.90
CA GLY A 231 17.45 16.07 -10.28
C GLY A 231 16.84 14.67 -10.46
N MET A 232 16.89 14.18 -11.69
CA MET A 232 16.26 12.91 -12.07
C MET A 232 16.77 11.73 -11.23
N GLY A 233 15.86 11.00 -10.58
CA GLY A 233 16.20 9.89 -9.68
C GLY A 233 16.47 10.28 -8.22
N PHE A 234 16.48 11.57 -7.92
CA PHE A 234 16.59 12.15 -6.57
C PHE A 234 15.27 12.82 -6.18
N THR A 235 15.33 14.02 -5.59
CA THR A 235 14.20 14.95 -5.64
C THR A 235 14.20 15.60 -7.01
N ASP A 236 13.33 15.13 -7.91
CA ASP A 236 13.24 15.67 -9.26
C ASP A 236 13.02 17.18 -9.23
N ASP A 237 13.70 17.94 -10.09
CA ASP A 237 13.31 19.32 -10.34
C ASP A 237 12.06 19.31 -11.22
N LEU A 238 10.99 19.99 -10.80
CA LEU A 238 9.72 19.92 -11.54
C LEU A 238 9.74 20.76 -12.81
N ASP A 239 10.55 21.81 -12.84
CA ASP A 239 10.72 22.63 -14.03
C ASP A 239 11.42 21.79 -15.12
N GLU A 240 12.56 21.18 -14.78
CA GLU A 240 13.29 20.26 -15.67
C GLU A 240 12.45 19.03 -16.05
N MET A 241 11.73 18.44 -15.09
CA MET A 241 10.85 17.29 -15.35
C MET A 241 9.78 17.64 -16.39
N THR A 242 9.13 18.79 -16.25
CA THR A 242 8.05 19.21 -17.18
C THR A 242 8.59 19.63 -18.54
N ASP A 243 9.77 20.27 -18.60
CA ASP A 243 10.45 20.58 -19.87
C ASP A 243 10.84 19.30 -20.63
N ASN A 244 11.36 18.30 -19.90
CA ASN A 244 11.67 16.99 -20.48
C ASN A 244 10.42 16.29 -21.01
N MET A 245 9.30 16.35 -20.28
CA MET A 245 8.02 15.79 -20.75
C MET A 245 7.59 16.39 -22.09
N LEU A 246 7.63 17.72 -22.23
CA LEU A 246 7.31 18.41 -23.50
C LEU A 246 8.23 17.95 -24.63
N SER A 247 9.54 17.88 -24.38
CA SER A 247 10.52 17.46 -25.39
C SER A 247 10.33 16.00 -25.87
N GLN A 248 9.73 15.17 -25.01
CA GLN A 248 9.46 13.75 -25.27
C GLN A 248 8.03 13.49 -25.74
N ASN A 249 7.24 14.54 -25.97
CA ASN A 249 5.81 14.44 -26.29
C ASN A 249 5.02 13.61 -25.25
N ILE A 250 5.35 13.77 -23.97
CA ILE A 250 4.60 13.20 -22.84
C ILE A 250 3.67 14.28 -22.30
N LEU A 251 2.37 14.02 -22.33
CA LEU A 251 1.33 14.94 -21.86
C LEU A 251 0.97 14.70 -20.39
N VAL A 252 0.82 13.42 -20.01
CA VAL A 252 0.21 13.03 -18.74
C VAL A 252 1.25 12.46 -17.79
N THR A 253 1.28 12.95 -16.55
CA THR A 253 1.85 12.21 -15.42
C THR A 253 0.71 11.60 -14.59
N ASP A 254 0.71 10.28 -14.46
CA ASP A 254 -0.24 9.54 -13.62
C ASP A 254 0.37 9.22 -12.27
N HIS A 255 -0.18 9.86 -11.23
CA HIS A 255 0.41 9.92 -9.90
C HIS A 255 -0.54 9.36 -8.85
N ASN A 256 -0.02 8.43 -8.07
CA ASN A 256 -0.53 7.96 -6.79
C ASN A 256 0.53 8.15 -5.69
N TYR A 257 0.17 7.99 -4.41
CA TYR A 257 1.19 7.94 -3.36
C TYR A 257 1.96 6.60 -3.39
N GLY A 258 3.21 6.60 -2.95
CA GLY A 258 4.06 5.40 -2.98
C GLY A 258 3.58 4.27 -2.06
N LEU A 259 4.04 3.04 -2.29
CA LEU A 259 3.61 1.88 -1.48
C LEU A 259 4.03 1.99 -0.01
N TRP A 260 5.21 2.56 0.24
CA TRP A 260 5.77 2.78 1.57
C TRP A 260 6.77 3.92 1.56
N TYR A 261 7.05 4.44 2.75
CA TYR A 261 7.86 5.64 2.93
C TYR A 261 9.35 5.45 2.57
N ASP A 262 10.00 4.36 2.98
CA ASP A 262 11.46 4.21 2.85
C ASP A 262 11.90 2.82 2.38
N ARG A 263 13.15 2.74 1.90
CA ARG A 263 13.68 1.57 1.20
C ARG A 263 13.84 0.31 2.05
N ARG A 264 13.74 0.39 3.38
CA ARG A 264 13.82 -0.81 4.22
C ARG A 264 12.75 -1.82 3.82
N ARG A 265 11.56 -1.35 3.39
CA ARG A 265 10.45 -2.19 2.94
C ARG A 265 10.57 -2.72 1.51
N ASP A 266 11.64 -2.37 0.78
CA ASP A 266 12.00 -3.02 -0.49
C ASP A 266 12.15 -4.55 -0.33
N ASP A 267 12.45 -5.03 0.89
CA ASP A 267 12.52 -6.45 1.24
C ASP A 267 11.16 -7.18 1.21
N HIS A 268 10.05 -6.46 1.08
CA HIS A 268 8.67 -6.97 1.10
C HIS A 268 8.35 -7.79 2.36
N GLU A 269 8.99 -7.44 3.47
CA GLU A 269 8.71 -8.05 4.76
C GLU A 269 7.48 -7.38 5.40
N ARG A 270 6.75 -8.10 6.26
CA ARG A 270 5.62 -7.54 7.04
C ARG A 270 5.94 -7.36 8.52
N ILE A 271 7.19 -7.65 8.90
CA ILE A 271 7.71 -7.51 10.25
C ILE A 271 7.85 -6.03 10.66
N LYS A 272 7.63 -5.76 11.95
CA LYS A 272 7.86 -4.45 12.58
C LYS A 272 9.34 -4.10 12.48
N ARG A 273 9.69 -2.85 12.17
CA ARG A 273 11.08 -2.39 12.19
C ARG A 273 11.55 -2.16 13.63
N MET A 274 12.83 -2.41 13.89
CA MET A 274 13.41 -2.24 15.24
C MET A 274 13.47 -0.78 15.67
N ASP A 275 13.73 0.11 14.71
CA ASP A 275 14.01 1.52 14.96
C ASP A 275 13.63 2.40 13.76
N GLY A 276 13.89 3.70 13.88
CA GLY A 276 13.67 4.72 12.84
C GLY A 276 14.87 4.95 11.91
N TYR A 277 15.81 3.99 11.76
CA TYR A 277 16.97 4.15 10.87
C TYR A 277 16.59 4.00 9.38
N VAL A 278 15.95 5.03 8.83
CA VAL A 278 15.34 5.05 7.49
C VAL A 278 16.35 5.13 6.34
N TRP A 279 15.98 4.60 5.17
CA TRP A 279 16.83 4.59 3.97
C TRP A 279 16.21 5.36 2.79
N PRO A 280 16.87 6.41 2.27
CA PRO A 280 16.36 7.20 1.14
C PRO A 280 16.60 6.55 -0.26
N PRO A 281 15.91 7.02 -1.31
CA PRO A 281 14.94 8.12 -1.30
C PRO A 281 13.64 7.72 -0.62
N PHE A 282 12.92 8.74 -0.15
CA PHE A 282 11.62 8.59 0.49
C PHE A 282 10.50 8.83 -0.51
N TYR A 283 9.45 8.03 -0.41
CA TYR A 283 8.20 8.26 -1.13
C TYR A 283 7.23 8.89 -0.13
N GLU A 284 7.17 10.21 -0.15
CA GLU A 284 6.36 10.95 0.79
C GLU A 284 4.87 10.62 0.61
N LEU A 285 4.17 10.47 1.73
CA LEU A 285 2.75 10.12 1.76
C LEU A 285 1.90 11.36 2.08
N PRO A 286 0.58 11.34 1.78
CA PRO A 286 -0.29 12.52 1.93
C PRO A 286 -0.50 13.00 3.37
N PHE A 287 -0.24 12.14 4.36
CA PHE A 287 -0.53 12.37 5.77
C PHE A 287 0.72 12.75 6.55
N ALA A 288 0.57 13.67 7.49
CA ALA A 288 1.66 14.07 8.37
C ALA A 288 1.90 13.02 9.45
N ARG A 289 3.17 12.87 9.84
CA ARG A 289 3.57 12.17 11.05
C ARG A 289 3.14 12.98 12.28
N SER A 290 2.58 12.31 13.29
CA SER A 290 2.04 12.94 14.50
C SER A 290 3.12 13.37 15.50
N GLY A 291 4.30 12.75 15.44
CA GLY A 291 5.31 12.83 16.52
C GLY A 291 4.96 12.00 17.76
N GLU A 292 3.86 11.24 17.72
CA GLU A 292 3.34 10.44 18.83
C GLU A 292 3.37 8.94 18.53
N GLY A 293 3.71 8.15 19.56
CA GLY A 293 3.82 6.70 19.46
C GLY A 293 4.86 6.24 18.44
N THR A 294 4.85 4.94 18.16
CA THR A 294 5.74 4.32 17.16
C THR A 294 4.89 3.48 16.22
N ALA A 295 4.97 3.78 14.93
CA ALA A 295 4.37 3.03 13.85
C ALA A 295 5.18 1.76 13.54
N TRP A 296 4.66 0.93 12.64
CA TRP A 296 5.25 -0.35 12.28
C TRP A 296 6.61 -0.25 11.59
N ASP A 297 6.89 0.90 10.97
CA ASP A 297 8.17 1.25 10.35
C ASP A 297 9.20 1.83 11.34
N GLY A 298 8.87 1.92 12.63
CA GLY A 298 9.75 2.45 13.67
C GLY A 298 9.81 3.98 13.73
N LEU A 299 9.05 4.70 12.91
CA LEU A 299 8.86 6.15 13.00
C LEU A 299 7.64 6.48 13.85
N SER A 300 7.33 7.77 14.05
CA SER A 300 6.08 8.12 14.75
C SER A 300 4.86 7.69 13.94
N LYS A 301 3.71 7.53 14.59
CA LYS A 301 2.45 7.29 13.89
C LYS A 301 2.09 8.47 12.98
N TYR A 302 1.19 8.23 12.04
CA TYR A 302 0.53 9.26 11.24
C TYR A 302 -0.65 9.86 12.01
N ASP A 303 -0.99 11.10 11.68
CA ASP A 303 -2.30 11.68 11.97
C ASP A 303 -3.02 11.90 10.64
N LEU A 304 -4.01 11.06 10.35
CA LEU A 304 -4.76 11.05 9.10
C LEU A 304 -5.66 12.29 8.94
N THR A 305 -5.77 13.13 9.97
CA THR A 305 -6.45 14.43 9.91
C THR A 305 -5.49 15.59 9.63
N LYS A 306 -4.19 15.32 9.54
CA LYS A 306 -3.15 16.30 9.26
C LYS A 306 -2.41 15.95 7.98
N TRP A 307 -2.10 16.98 7.21
CA TRP A 307 -1.57 16.83 5.85
C TRP A 307 -0.06 17.01 5.81
N ASN A 308 0.62 16.17 5.03
CA ASN A 308 2.02 16.37 4.70
C ASN A 308 2.15 17.56 3.76
N VAL A 309 2.51 18.72 4.30
CA VAL A 309 2.59 19.98 3.56
C VAL A 309 3.57 19.88 2.39
N TRP A 310 4.67 19.14 2.54
CA TRP A 310 5.64 18.97 1.46
C TRP A 310 5.03 18.20 0.29
N TYR A 311 4.36 17.07 0.56
CA TYR A 311 3.69 16.25 -0.46
C TYR A 311 2.70 17.08 -1.29
N TRP A 312 1.82 17.79 -0.60
CA TRP A 312 0.74 18.56 -1.24
C TRP A 312 1.24 19.79 -1.99
N ASN A 313 2.22 20.52 -1.43
CA ASN A 313 2.85 21.65 -2.13
C ASN A 313 3.63 21.18 -3.37
N ARG A 314 4.23 19.99 -3.31
CA ARG A 314 4.97 19.44 -4.44
C ARG A 314 4.06 19.09 -5.60
N LEU A 315 2.92 18.44 -5.32
CA LEU A 315 1.90 18.20 -6.33
C LEU A 315 1.28 19.50 -6.85
N LYS A 316 1.01 20.48 -5.97
CA LYS A 316 0.49 21.78 -6.38
C LYS A 316 1.45 22.50 -7.34
N LYS A 317 2.76 22.52 -7.04
CA LYS A 317 3.77 23.08 -7.95
C LYS A 317 3.75 22.36 -9.31
N TYR A 318 3.60 21.03 -9.33
CA TYR A 318 3.49 20.29 -10.59
C TYR A 318 2.21 20.69 -11.37
N ALA A 319 1.07 20.79 -10.69
CA ALA A 319 -0.20 21.20 -11.32
C ALA A 319 -0.13 22.64 -11.88
N ASP A 320 0.54 23.56 -11.18
CA ASP A 320 0.76 24.93 -11.67
C ASP A 320 1.61 24.96 -12.93
N LEU A 321 2.70 24.18 -12.96
CA LEU A 321 3.51 24.00 -14.17
C LEU A 321 2.73 23.31 -15.29
N ALA A 322 1.84 22.38 -14.95
CA ALA A 322 1.02 21.69 -15.93
C ALA A 322 -0.01 22.64 -16.57
N ASP A 323 -0.64 23.51 -15.79
CA ASP A 323 -1.47 24.58 -16.32
C ASP A 323 -0.68 25.51 -17.25
N GLU A 324 0.49 25.98 -16.82
CA GLU A 324 1.37 26.86 -17.60
C GLU A 324 1.81 26.20 -18.92
N LYS A 325 2.23 24.94 -18.88
CA LYS A 325 2.88 24.26 -20.00
C LYS A 325 1.94 23.41 -20.85
N GLY A 326 0.65 23.32 -20.49
CA GLY A 326 -0.32 22.47 -21.19
C GLY A 326 -0.09 20.97 -20.97
N LEU A 327 0.39 20.59 -19.78
CA LEU A 327 0.49 19.19 -19.35
C LEU A 327 -0.76 18.81 -18.52
N VAL A 328 -0.87 17.54 -18.16
CA VAL A 328 -2.00 17.01 -17.37
C VAL A 328 -1.49 16.16 -16.21
N LEU A 329 -2.11 16.32 -15.04
CA LEU A 329 -1.95 15.45 -13.88
C LEU A 329 -3.15 14.51 -13.79
N PHE A 330 -2.93 13.19 -13.88
CA PHE A 330 -3.92 12.24 -13.39
C PHE A 330 -3.65 12.04 -11.91
N HIS A 331 -4.55 12.54 -11.07
CA HIS A 331 -4.44 12.50 -9.63
C HIS A 331 -5.28 11.35 -9.09
N GLN A 332 -4.61 10.25 -8.74
CA GLN A 332 -5.22 9.07 -8.13
C GLN A 332 -5.41 9.35 -6.63
N HIS A 333 -6.66 9.47 -6.17
CA HIS A 333 -6.94 9.72 -4.76
C HIS A 333 -6.38 8.58 -3.90
N TYR A 334 -6.67 7.33 -4.28
CA TYR A 334 -6.19 6.14 -3.58
C TYR A 334 -5.24 5.28 -4.41
N PHE A 335 -4.63 4.32 -3.73
CA PHE A 335 -3.85 3.26 -4.36
C PHE A 335 -4.27 1.90 -3.80
N GLN A 336 -5.15 1.19 -4.52
CA GLN A 336 -5.79 -0.04 -4.04
C GLN A 336 -4.78 -1.18 -3.79
N HIS A 337 -3.61 -1.13 -4.42
CA HIS A 337 -2.55 -2.12 -4.25
C HIS A 337 -2.14 -2.30 -2.77
N ASN A 338 -2.29 -1.26 -1.94
CA ASN A 338 -1.99 -1.32 -0.50
C ASN A 338 -2.93 -2.24 0.30
N ILE A 339 -4.14 -2.50 -0.19
CA ILE A 339 -5.21 -3.14 0.61
C ILE A 339 -5.59 -4.56 0.14
N LEU A 340 -5.06 -5.02 -1.00
CA LEU A 340 -5.44 -6.32 -1.61
C LEU A 340 -4.28 -7.24 -2.05
N GLU A 341 -3.08 -6.70 -2.27
CA GLU A 341 -2.04 -7.47 -2.97
C GLU A 341 -1.13 -8.25 -2.04
N ALA A 342 -0.43 -7.57 -1.13
CA ALA A 342 0.52 -8.23 -0.24
C ALA A 342 0.56 -7.58 1.13
N GLY A 343 0.83 -8.40 2.16
CA GLY A 343 0.90 -7.94 3.53
C GLY A 343 1.95 -6.85 3.78
N ALA A 344 3.03 -6.84 3.00
CA ALA A 344 4.05 -5.80 3.06
C ALA A 344 3.54 -4.42 2.63
N HIS A 345 2.60 -4.37 1.67
CA HIS A 345 2.03 -3.11 1.18
C HIS A 345 1.09 -2.48 2.22
N TRP A 346 0.50 -3.30 3.08
CA TRP A 346 -0.34 -2.89 4.20
C TRP A 346 0.46 -2.61 5.48
N ALA A 347 1.60 -3.29 5.69
CA ALA A 347 2.35 -3.29 6.94
C ALA A 347 2.67 -1.87 7.43
N ASP A 348 3.13 -0.99 6.53
CA ASP A 348 3.49 0.40 6.82
C ASP A 348 2.42 1.40 6.34
N PHE A 349 1.27 0.92 5.85
CA PHE A 349 0.23 1.77 5.28
C PHE A 349 -0.37 2.69 6.36
N PRO A 350 -0.53 4.01 6.11
CA PRO A 350 -0.99 4.95 7.15
C PRO A 350 -2.33 4.60 7.79
N TRP A 351 -3.26 4.02 7.03
CA TRP A 351 -4.61 3.70 7.51
C TRP A 351 -4.68 2.49 8.43
N ARG A 352 -3.60 1.68 8.51
CA ARG A 352 -3.54 0.56 9.45
C ARG A 352 -3.57 1.08 10.89
N SER A 353 -4.33 0.43 11.77
CA SER A 353 -4.50 0.83 13.18
C SER A 353 -3.18 0.97 13.96
N ALA A 354 -2.18 0.13 13.67
CA ALA A 354 -0.85 0.27 14.26
C ALA A 354 -0.10 1.55 13.84
N ASN A 355 -0.45 2.15 12.70
CA ASN A 355 0.33 3.21 12.06
C ASN A 355 -0.26 4.62 12.23
N ASN A 356 -1.46 4.77 12.80
CA ASN A 356 -2.08 6.07 13.01
C ASN A 356 -2.64 6.25 14.44
N VAL A 357 -2.94 7.50 14.77
CA VAL A 357 -3.55 7.90 16.06
C VAL A 357 -5.08 8.03 15.99
N ASN A 358 -5.68 7.71 14.85
CA ASN A 358 -7.07 8.05 14.51
C ASN A 358 -8.06 6.92 14.76
N GLU A 359 -7.63 5.81 15.40
CA GLU A 359 -8.50 4.69 15.80
C GLU A 359 -9.32 4.11 14.63
N THR A 360 -8.66 3.87 13.50
CA THR A 360 -9.26 3.37 12.24
C THR A 360 -9.99 2.03 12.35
N GLY A 361 -9.79 1.27 13.42
CA GLY A 361 -10.56 0.07 13.75
C GLY A 361 -10.25 -1.16 12.88
N PHE A 362 -9.16 -1.16 12.12
CA PHE A 362 -8.69 -2.36 11.43
C PHE A 362 -8.15 -3.39 12.45
N PRO A 363 -8.39 -4.70 12.24
CA PRO A 363 -7.93 -5.75 13.14
C PRO A 363 -6.42 -5.79 13.32
N GLU A 364 -6.00 -5.95 14.59
CA GLU A 364 -4.61 -6.12 14.98
C GLU A 364 -4.52 -7.27 16.02
N PRO A 365 -3.51 -8.16 15.93
CA PRO A 365 -2.51 -8.22 14.87
C PRO A 365 -3.13 -8.58 13.51
N VAL A 366 -2.49 -8.14 12.43
CA VAL A 366 -3.03 -8.28 11.08
C VAL A 366 -3.18 -9.77 10.70
N PRO A 367 -4.38 -10.22 10.29
CA PRO A 367 -4.64 -11.58 9.84
C PRO A 367 -4.14 -11.79 8.40
N TYR A 368 -2.83 -11.95 8.24
CA TYR A 368 -2.23 -12.20 6.93
C TYR A 368 -2.64 -13.58 6.39
N ALA A 369 -3.43 -13.58 5.32
CA ALA A 369 -3.87 -14.80 4.65
C ALA A 369 -2.68 -15.58 4.10
N ALA A 370 -2.58 -16.85 4.53
CA ALA A 370 -1.46 -17.74 4.25
C ALA A 370 -0.08 -17.07 4.41
N ASP A 371 0.03 -16.25 5.45
CA ASP A 371 1.27 -15.62 5.89
C ASP A 371 1.92 -14.69 4.85
N LYS A 372 1.16 -14.23 3.85
CA LYS A 372 1.67 -13.35 2.78
C LYS A 372 0.67 -12.33 2.25
N ARG A 373 -0.60 -12.72 2.11
CA ARG A 373 -1.64 -11.89 1.46
C ARG A 373 -2.40 -11.05 2.49
N ILE A 374 -3.14 -10.08 1.98
CA ILE A 374 -3.93 -9.14 2.78
C ILE A 374 -5.28 -8.91 2.12
N PHE A 375 -6.34 -8.84 2.92
CA PHE A 375 -7.72 -8.69 2.48
C PHE A 375 -8.42 -7.58 3.30
N MET A 376 -7.98 -6.33 3.13
CA MET A 376 -8.48 -5.19 3.91
C MET A 376 -9.50 -4.33 3.15
N ALA A 377 -9.74 -4.61 1.87
CA ALA A 377 -10.61 -3.77 1.04
C ALA A 377 -12.05 -3.67 1.54
N GLU A 378 -12.64 -4.77 2.04
CA GLU A 378 -14.01 -4.73 2.58
C GLU A 378 -14.12 -3.72 3.72
N LEU A 379 -13.17 -3.77 4.67
CA LEU A 379 -13.15 -2.86 5.82
C LEU A 379 -12.77 -1.43 5.41
N PHE A 380 -11.85 -1.28 4.45
CA PHE A 380 -11.40 0.03 3.97
C PHE A 380 -12.51 0.75 3.22
N TYR A 381 -13.27 0.06 2.38
CA TYR A 381 -14.37 0.64 1.62
C TYR A 381 -15.70 0.68 2.38
N ASP A 382 -15.72 0.29 3.66
CA ASP A 382 -16.91 0.39 4.51
C ASP A 382 -17.14 1.83 4.99
N VAL A 383 -18.07 2.51 4.30
CA VAL A 383 -18.50 3.88 4.60
C VAL A 383 -19.55 3.96 5.71
N GLN A 384 -19.97 2.83 6.30
CA GLN A 384 -20.84 2.84 7.48
C GLN A 384 -20.04 2.99 8.77
N HIS A 385 -18.74 2.68 8.75
CA HIS A 385 -17.90 2.88 9.91
C HIS A 385 -17.63 4.39 10.14
N PRO A 386 -18.08 4.98 11.26
CA PRO A 386 -18.14 6.44 11.42
C PRO A 386 -16.77 7.11 11.31
N VAL A 387 -15.74 6.51 11.93
CA VAL A 387 -14.37 7.07 11.87
C VAL A 387 -13.80 7.03 10.45
N ARG A 388 -13.83 5.87 9.78
CA ARG A 388 -13.27 5.71 8.43
C ARG A 388 -14.02 6.54 7.41
N ARG A 389 -15.35 6.60 7.51
CA ARG A 389 -16.18 7.45 6.65
C ARG A 389 -15.72 8.91 6.69
N GLU A 390 -15.53 9.48 7.88
CA GLU A 390 -15.08 10.87 8.02
C GLU A 390 -13.62 11.06 7.56
N LEU A 391 -12.74 10.09 7.79
CA LEU A 391 -11.38 10.13 7.25
C LEU A 391 -11.37 10.11 5.72
N HIS A 392 -12.20 9.27 5.08
CA HIS A 392 -12.34 9.24 3.63
C HIS A 392 -12.89 10.57 3.11
N ARG A 393 -13.95 11.09 3.74
CA ARG A 393 -14.55 12.38 3.37
C ARG A 393 -13.51 13.49 3.41
N ASN A 394 -12.77 13.61 4.51
CA ASN A 394 -11.74 14.64 4.70
C ASN A 394 -10.59 14.49 3.69
N TYR A 395 -10.18 13.25 3.39
CA TYR A 395 -9.12 12.99 2.45
C TYR A 395 -9.53 13.31 1.00
N ILE A 396 -10.71 12.88 0.56
CA ILE A 396 -11.27 13.22 -0.76
C ILE A 396 -11.34 14.73 -0.92
N ARG A 397 -11.87 15.45 0.08
CA ARG A 397 -11.92 16.91 0.03
C ARG A 397 -10.55 17.55 0.00
N LYS A 398 -9.57 17.03 0.74
CA LYS A 398 -8.19 17.52 0.66
C LYS A 398 -7.61 17.34 -0.75
N CYS A 399 -7.90 16.23 -1.42
CA CYS A 399 -7.50 16.00 -2.81
C CYS A 399 -8.07 17.08 -3.73
N LEU A 400 -9.35 17.46 -3.56
CA LEU A 400 -10.02 18.49 -4.36
C LEU A 400 -9.50 19.90 -4.03
N ASP A 401 -9.48 20.25 -2.73
CA ASP A 401 -9.03 21.55 -2.22
C ASP A 401 -7.62 21.91 -2.69
N ASN A 402 -6.74 20.92 -2.83
CA ASN A 402 -5.35 21.16 -3.23
C ASN A 402 -5.23 21.69 -4.67
N PHE A 403 -6.21 21.40 -5.53
CA PHE A 403 -6.18 21.70 -6.97
C PHE A 403 -7.39 22.50 -7.43
N ALA A 404 -8.13 23.12 -6.50
CA ALA A 404 -9.38 23.84 -6.79
C ALA A 404 -9.24 25.01 -7.78
N GLU A 405 -8.01 25.47 -8.02
CA GLU A 405 -7.69 26.55 -8.97
C GLU A 405 -6.97 26.04 -10.24
N ASN A 406 -6.75 24.72 -10.36
CA ASN A 406 -5.98 24.13 -11.45
C ASN A 406 -6.92 23.46 -12.48
N GLY A 407 -6.76 23.79 -13.76
CA GLY A 407 -7.54 23.17 -14.84
C GLY A 407 -6.95 21.84 -15.33
N SER A 408 -5.64 21.67 -15.20
CA SER A 408 -4.84 20.52 -15.68
C SER A 408 -4.94 19.25 -14.84
N VAL A 409 -5.78 19.21 -13.82
CA VAL A 409 -5.87 18.06 -12.89
C VAL A 409 -7.14 17.26 -13.14
N LEU A 410 -6.96 15.99 -13.51
CA LEU A 410 -8.05 15.02 -13.62
C LEU A 410 -8.07 14.13 -12.37
N GLN A 411 -9.22 14.08 -11.69
CA GLN A 411 -9.42 13.38 -10.43
C GLN A 411 -9.88 11.94 -10.68
N PHE A 412 -9.08 10.98 -10.24
CA PHE A 412 -9.39 9.56 -10.31
C PHE A 412 -9.62 9.01 -8.90
N ILE A 413 -10.54 8.05 -8.78
CA ILE A 413 -10.79 7.40 -7.48
C ILE A 413 -9.57 6.64 -6.97
N SER A 414 -8.94 5.78 -7.78
CA SER A 414 -7.78 5.01 -7.34
C SER A 414 -7.05 4.35 -8.50
N GLU A 415 -5.72 4.25 -8.37
CA GLU A 415 -4.96 3.33 -9.20
C GLU A 415 -5.31 1.88 -8.83
N GLU A 416 -5.45 1.03 -9.85
CA GLU A 416 -5.88 -0.37 -9.74
C GLU A 416 -7.24 -0.62 -9.06
N PHE A 417 -8.22 0.28 -9.20
CA PHE A 417 -9.53 0.16 -8.56
C PHE A 417 -10.40 -1.01 -9.08
N THR A 418 -10.79 -1.90 -8.17
CA THR A 418 -11.83 -2.93 -8.36
C THR A 418 -12.77 -2.98 -7.14
N GLY A 419 -12.85 -1.85 -6.41
CA GLY A 419 -13.67 -1.71 -5.22
C GLY A 419 -15.18 -1.71 -5.54
N PRO A 420 -16.03 -1.71 -4.50
CA PRO A 420 -17.47 -1.86 -4.65
C PRO A 420 -18.17 -0.57 -5.10
N LEU A 421 -19.36 -0.71 -5.70
CA LEU A 421 -20.20 0.39 -6.15
C LEU A 421 -20.44 1.45 -5.06
N HIS A 422 -20.80 1.03 -3.85
CA HIS A 422 -21.19 1.97 -2.77
C HIS A 422 -20.07 2.93 -2.38
N PHE A 423 -18.81 2.55 -2.59
CA PHE A 423 -17.68 3.43 -2.32
C PHE A 423 -17.49 4.46 -3.45
N VAL A 424 -17.78 4.08 -4.70
CA VAL A 424 -17.78 5.02 -5.84
C VAL A 424 -18.92 6.03 -5.69
N GLU A 425 -20.10 5.56 -5.28
CA GLU A 425 -21.24 6.42 -4.96
C GLU A 425 -20.87 7.45 -3.87
N PHE A 426 -20.30 6.98 -2.76
CA PHE A 426 -19.82 7.85 -1.69
C PHE A 426 -18.77 8.86 -2.16
N TRP A 427 -17.82 8.43 -2.99
CA TRP A 427 -16.77 9.31 -3.53
C TRP A 427 -17.37 10.44 -4.39
N LEU A 428 -18.29 10.10 -5.31
CA LEU A 428 -19.00 11.08 -6.14
C LEU A 428 -19.90 12.00 -5.31
N ASP A 429 -20.60 11.45 -4.31
CA ASP A 429 -21.45 12.25 -3.42
C ASP A 429 -20.62 13.28 -2.63
N VAL A 430 -19.42 12.91 -2.15
CA VAL A 430 -18.51 13.85 -1.47
C VAL A 430 -17.95 14.92 -2.41
N ILE A 431 -17.68 14.58 -3.67
CA ILE A 431 -17.29 15.57 -4.68
C ILE A 431 -18.43 16.55 -4.93
N ALA A 432 -19.65 16.06 -5.17
CA ALA A 432 -20.82 16.90 -5.39
C ALA A 432 -21.11 17.84 -4.20
N GLU A 433 -20.97 17.35 -2.97
CA GLU A 433 -21.05 18.19 -1.75
C GLU A 433 -19.99 19.30 -1.78
N TRP A 434 -18.75 18.96 -2.12
CA TRP A 434 -17.65 19.91 -2.18
C TRP A 434 -17.85 20.97 -3.28
N GLU A 435 -18.29 20.59 -4.47
CA GLU A 435 -18.58 21.52 -5.57
C GLU A 435 -19.72 22.47 -5.20
N ALA A 436 -20.79 21.95 -4.60
CA ALA A 436 -21.91 22.76 -4.14
C ALA A 436 -21.50 23.77 -3.04
N GLU A 437 -20.64 23.37 -2.11
CA GLU A 437 -20.19 24.24 -1.01
C GLU A 437 -19.16 25.29 -1.45
N THR A 438 -18.26 24.94 -2.37
CA THR A 438 -17.13 25.78 -2.76
C THR A 438 -17.36 26.57 -4.05
N GLN A 439 -18.36 26.17 -4.85
CA GLN A 439 -18.61 26.67 -6.20
C GLN A 439 -17.39 26.48 -7.13
N LYS A 440 -16.57 25.47 -6.83
CA LYS A 440 -15.47 25.00 -7.66
C LYS A 440 -15.90 23.77 -8.43
N ASP A 441 -15.19 23.50 -9.52
CA ASP A 441 -15.50 22.44 -10.46
C ASP A 441 -14.29 21.52 -10.55
N ALA A 442 -14.47 20.24 -10.24
CA ALA A 442 -13.43 19.23 -10.32
C ALA A 442 -13.61 18.43 -11.61
N LYS A 443 -12.51 18.12 -12.32
CA LYS A 443 -12.59 17.24 -13.50
C LYS A 443 -12.56 15.77 -13.10
N VAL A 444 -13.72 15.14 -13.02
CA VAL A 444 -13.90 13.80 -12.45
C VAL A 444 -13.82 12.72 -13.52
N VAL A 445 -12.96 11.72 -13.30
CA VAL A 445 -12.79 10.57 -14.20
C VAL A 445 -13.38 9.30 -13.57
N LEU A 446 -14.36 8.71 -14.26
CA LEU A 446 -14.97 7.44 -13.89
C LEU A 446 -14.16 6.25 -14.46
N CYS A 447 -13.04 5.96 -13.79
CA CYS A 447 -12.15 4.82 -14.06
C CYS A 447 -12.46 3.66 -13.12
N VAL A 448 -13.43 2.83 -13.48
CA VAL A 448 -13.95 1.71 -12.67
C VAL A 448 -14.27 0.50 -13.56
N THR A 449 -14.65 -0.63 -12.96
CA THR A 449 -15.09 -1.81 -13.72
C THR A 449 -16.41 -1.55 -14.45
N LYS A 450 -16.68 -2.27 -15.54
CA LYS A 450 -17.83 -1.99 -16.41
C LYS A 450 -19.18 -2.02 -15.67
N ASP A 451 -19.35 -2.98 -14.77
CA ASP A 451 -20.57 -3.15 -13.99
C ASP A 451 -20.86 -1.98 -13.02
N VAL A 452 -19.82 -1.30 -12.54
CA VAL A 452 -19.94 -0.09 -11.72
C VAL A 452 -20.10 1.14 -12.59
N GLN A 453 -19.34 1.22 -13.70
CA GLN A 453 -19.42 2.32 -14.65
C GLN A 453 -20.85 2.49 -15.17
N ASP A 454 -21.47 1.39 -15.61
CA ASP A 454 -22.85 1.41 -16.13
C ASP A 454 -23.85 1.89 -15.09
N LYS A 455 -23.78 1.37 -13.85
CA LYS A 455 -24.69 1.78 -12.77
C LYS A 455 -24.55 3.25 -12.40
N ILE A 456 -23.34 3.80 -12.43
CA ILE A 456 -23.11 5.22 -12.16
C ILE A 456 -23.62 6.08 -13.31
N LEU A 457 -23.43 5.66 -14.57
CA LEU A 457 -23.90 6.39 -15.74
C LEU A 457 -25.43 6.34 -15.88
N ASP A 458 -26.08 5.27 -15.39
CA ASP A 458 -27.54 5.13 -15.31
C ASP A 458 -28.16 5.94 -14.16
N ASP A 459 -27.38 6.42 -13.18
CA ASP A 459 -27.82 7.32 -12.10
C ASP A 459 -27.62 8.78 -12.52
N PRO A 460 -28.67 9.53 -12.91
CA PRO A 460 -28.50 10.88 -13.45
C PRO A 460 -27.85 11.85 -12.48
N LYS A 461 -28.05 11.65 -11.16
CA LYS A 461 -27.48 12.54 -10.14
C LYS A 461 -25.96 12.40 -10.11
N ARG A 462 -25.46 11.17 -10.12
CA ARG A 462 -24.01 10.90 -10.02
C ARG A 462 -23.32 10.95 -11.37
N ALA A 463 -24.01 10.57 -12.44
CA ALA A 463 -23.55 10.79 -13.80
C ALA A 463 -23.28 12.27 -14.08
N ALA A 464 -24.05 13.20 -13.51
CA ALA A 464 -23.81 14.64 -13.65
C ALA A 464 -22.47 15.11 -13.07
N VAL A 465 -21.93 14.40 -12.06
CA VAL A 465 -20.64 14.71 -11.42
C VAL A 465 -19.45 14.19 -12.27
N VAL A 466 -19.70 13.28 -13.22
CA VAL A 466 -18.65 12.65 -14.04
C VAL A 466 -18.42 13.45 -15.32
N ASP A 467 -17.22 13.99 -15.52
CA ASP A 467 -16.84 14.65 -16.78
C ASP A 467 -16.31 13.67 -17.82
N ILE A 468 -15.63 12.61 -17.37
CA ILE A 468 -14.81 11.74 -18.23
C ILE A 468 -15.07 10.27 -17.89
N ILE A 469 -15.36 9.49 -18.93
CA ILE A 469 -15.51 8.04 -18.86
C ILE A 469 -14.18 7.39 -19.27
N ASP A 470 -13.56 6.58 -18.41
CA ASP A 470 -12.32 5.88 -18.75
C ASP A 470 -12.55 4.38 -18.94
N ILE A 471 -11.93 3.82 -19.98
CA ILE A 471 -12.00 2.42 -20.36
C ILE A 471 -10.63 1.79 -20.10
N LYS A 472 -10.38 1.46 -18.81
CA LYS A 472 -9.14 0.83 -18.34
C LYS A 472 -9.33 -0.62 -17.88
N TYR A 473 -10.44 -0.90 -17.20
CA TYR A 473 -10.68 -2.20 -16.55
C TYR A 473 -11.60 -3.14 -17.32
N TRP A 474 -11.97 -2.75 -18.53
CA TRP A 474 -12.78 -3.55 -19.45
C TRP A 474 -12.45 -3.20 -20.89
N ARG A 475 -12.79 -4.09 -21.83
CA ARG A 475 -12.61 -3.83 -23.25
C ARG A 475 -13.59 -4.62 -24.11
N PRO A 476 -13.92 -4.16 -25.32
CA PRO A 476 -14.72 -4.93 -26.27
C PRO A 476 -13.99 -6.19 -26.74
N VAL A 477 -14.75 -7.24 -27.09
CA VAL A 477 -14.20 -8.51 -27.62
C VAL A 477 -14.72 -8.85 -29.02
N PRO A 478 -14.04 -9.73 -29.79
CA PRO A 478 -14.54 -10.22 -31.08
C PRO A 478 -15.90 -10.92 -30.95
N GLY A 479 -16.81 -10.70 -31.90
CA GLY A 479 -18.15 -11.29 -31.88
C GLY A 479 -19.22 -10.52 -31.09
N GLY A 480 -18.85 -9.38 -30.49
CA GLY A 480 -19.76 -8.56 -29.67
C GLY A 480 -19.50 -8.73 -28.17
N GLY A 481 -20.01 -7.78 -27.37
CA GLY A 481 -19.80 -7.77 -25.91
C GLY A 481 -18.45 -7.23 -25.46
N TYR A 482 -18.11 -7.50 -24.19
CA TYR A 482 -16.91 -7.01 -23.53
C TYR A 482 -16.36 -8.04 -22.51
N THR A 483 -15.09 -7.87 -22.15
CA THR A 483 -14.43 -8.53 -21.02
C THR A 483 -14.18 -7.46 -19.96
N THR A 484 -14.43 -7.74 -18.68
CA THR A 484 -14.29 -6.77 -17.58
C THR A 484 -13.73 -7.44 -16.34
N LEU A 485 -12.94 -6.70 -15.56
CA LEU A 485 -12.75 -7.03 -14.15
C LEU A 485 -14.10 -6.88 -13.41
N LEU A 486 -14.28 -7.59 -12.30
CA LEU A 486 -15.49 -7.52 -11.49
C LEU A 486 -15.25 -6.66 -10.25
N SER A 487 -16.22 -5.80 -9.94
CA SER A 487 -16.21 -5.00 -8.72
C SER A 487 -16.47 -5.83 -7.47
N GLY A 488 -16.01 -5.32 -6.32
CA GLY A 488 -16.45 -5.79 -5.00
C GLY A 488 -16.02 -7.21 -4.61
N LEU A 489 -15.21 -7.90 -5.43
CA LEU A 489 -14.71 -9.24 -5.11
C LEU A 489 -13.63 -9.27 -4.03
N ASN A 490 -13.13 -8.10 -3.61
CA ASN A 490 -11.94 -7.95 -2.76
C ASN A 490 -10.72 -8.67 -3.37
N LEU A 491 -10.58 -8.57 -4.69
CA LEU A 491 -9.47 -9.10 -5.47
C LEU A 491 -8.89 -8.00 -6.36
N ALA A 492 -7.57 -7.83 -6.30
CA ALA A 492 -6.83 -6.90 -7.13
C ALA A 492 -6.89 -7.33 -8.61
N PRO A 493 -6.71 -6.39 -9.57
CA PRO A 493 -6.72 -6.69 -11.00
C PRO A 493 -5.86 -7.90 -11.38
N ARG A 494 -4.64 -7.97 -10.83
CA ARG A 494 -3.71 -9.07 -11.12
C ARG A 494 -4.25 -10.43 -10.68
N GLN A 495 -4.95 -10.49 -9.55
CA GLN A 495 -5.52 -11.72 -9.00
C GLN A 495 -6.70 -12.23 -9.85
N GLN A 496 -7.48 -11.33 -10.45
CA GLN A 496 -8.58 -11.69 -11.36
C GLN A 496 -8.06 -12.13 -12.74
N SER A 497 -7.00 -11.48 -13.24
CA SER A 497 -6.54 -11.61 -14.64
C SER A 497 -5.94 -12.96 -15.06
N ARG A 498 -5.62 -13.84 -14.10
CA ARG A 498 -5.00 -15.16 -14.35
C ARG A 498 -5.96 -16.34 -14.15
N ALA A 499 -7.18 -16.10 -13.67
CA ALA A 499 -8.20 -17.12 -13.48
C ALA A 499 -9.00 -17.40 -14.78
N GLY A 500 -8.31 -17.46 -15.93
CA GLY A 500 -8.87 -17.92 -17.21
C GLY A 500 -9.96 -17.07 -17.89
N SER A 501 -10.47 -15.99 -17.29
CA SER A 501 -11.67 -15.29 -17.81
C SER A 501 -11.43 -13.88 -18.37
N THR A 502 -10.50 -13.08 -17.82
CA THR A 502 -10.47 -11.63 -18.11
C THR A 502 -9.05 -11.07 -18.01
N ARG A 503 -8.27 -11.11 -19.10
CA ARG A 503 -6.96 -10.43 -19.12
C ARG A 503 -7.16 -8.91 -19.14
N ILE A 504 -6.45 -8.20 -18.27
CA ILE A 504 -6.40 -6.73 -18.27
C ILE A 504 -5.88 -6.27 -19.64
N PRO A 505 -6.43 -5.18 -20.22
CA PRO A 505 -5.80 -4.50 -21.36
C PRO A 505 -4.29 -4.29 -21.12
N GLY A 506 -3.46 -4.53 -22.13
CA GLY A 506 -2.00 -4.32 -22.04
C GLY A 506 -1.15 -5.43 -21.40
N SER A 507 -1.71 -6.45 -20.73
CA SER A 507 -0.92 -7.57 -20.21
C SER A 507 -0.74 -8.70 -21.24
N GLY A 508 0.08 -8.44 -22.26
CA GLY A 508 0.80 -9.46 -23.05
C GLY A 508 0.01 -10.65 -23.61
N GLY A 509 -0.93 -10.44 -24.54
CA GLY A 509 -1.32 -11.54 -25.43
C GLY A 509 -2.60 -11.44 -26.26
N ALA A 510 -3.40 -10.39 -26.13
CA ALA A 510 -4.51 -10.16 -27.05
C ALA A 510 -4.51 -8.69 -27.45
N ALA A 511 -4.17 -8.41 -28.71
CA ALA A 511 -4.13 -7.06 -29.25
C ALA A 511 -5.53 -6.44 -29.16
N ASP A 512 -5.59 -5.17 -28.77
CA ASP A 512 -6.84 -4.40 -28.88
C ASP A 512 -7.20 -4.25 -30.36
N MET A 513 -8.50 -4.18 -30.66
CA MET A 513 -8.99 -4.04 -32.03
C MET A 513 -9.40 -2.59 -32.25
N PRO A 514 -8.61 -1.78 -32.98
CA PRO A 514 -8.83 -0.33 -33.08
C PRO A 514 -10.24 0.04 -33.54
N GLY A 515 -10.83 -0.72 -34.49
CA GLY A 515 -12.20 -0.50 -34.94
C GLY A 515 -13.24 -0.70 -33.84
N ARG A 516 -13.10 -1.73 -33.00
CA ARG A 516 -14.04 -1.98 -31.89
C ARG A 516 -13.86 -1.00 -30.76
N VAL A 517 -12.61 -0.59 -30.49
CA VAL A 517 -12.32 0.49 -29.54
C VAL A 517 -12.98 1.78 -30.01
N TYR A 518 -12.82 2.12 -31.29
CA TYR A 518 -13.46 3.27 -31.92
C TYR A 518 -15.00 3.21 -31.82
N GLU A 519 -15.63 2.10 -32.20
CA GLU A 519 -17.09 1.91 -32.08
C GLU A 519 -17.58 2.06 -30.64
N THR A 520 -16.81 1.53 -29.67
CA THR A 520 -17.14 1.64 -28.24
C THR A 520 -17.07 3.09 -27.77
N ILE A 521 -15.99 3.81 -28.14
CA ILE A 521 -15.83 5.23 -27.83
C ILE A 521 -16.94 6.05 -28.50
N LEU A 522 -17.23 5.79 -29.78
CA LEU A 522 -18.28 6.48 -30.52
C LEU A 522 -19.64 6.28 -29.86
N SER A 523 -20.00 5.05 -29.51
CA SER A 523 -21.27 4.75 -28.83
C SER A 523 -21.40 5.46 -27.47
N LEU A 524 -20.32 5.52 -26.68
CA LEU A 524 -20.33 6.28 -25.43
C LEU A 524 -20.48 7.78 -25.69
N ARG A 525 -19.83 8.32 -26.73
CA ARG A 525 -19.96 9.73 -27.11
C ARG A 525 -21.34 10.08 -27.66
N GLU A 526 -22.00 9.18 -28.38
CA GLU A 526 -23.37 9.37 -28.86
C GLU A 526 -24.38 9.33 -27.69
N THR A 527 -24.12 8.46 -26.71
CA THR A 527 -24.97 8.31 -25.52
C THR A 527 -24.75 9.44 -24.51
N PHE A 528 -23.50 9.88 -24.35
CA PHE A 528 -23.07 10.91 -23.39
C PHE A 528 -22.24 12.00 -24.10
N PRO A 529 -22.88 12.85 -24.93
CA PRO A 529 -22.18 13.82 -25.79
C PRO A 529 -21.37 14.86 -25.03
N ASP A 530 -21.74 15.17 -23.80
CA ASP A 530 -21.07 16.16 -22.95
C ASP A 530 -19.86 15.59 -22.20
N LYS A 531 -19.65 14.25 -22.24
CA LYS A 531 -18.57 13.58 -21.51
C LYS A 531 -17.40 13.25 -22.43
N ALA A 532 -16.18 13.42 -21.92
CA ALA A 532 -15.00 12.90 -22.61
C ALA A 532 -14.91 11.39 -22.43
N VAL A 533 -14.19 10.73 -23.34
CA VAL A 533 -13.89 9.29 -23.22
C VAL A 533 -12.39 9.09 -23.30
N LEU A 534 -11.82 8.44 -22.28
CA LEU A 534 -10.45 7.96 -22.23
C LEU A 534 -10.42 6.45 -22.49
N TYR A 535 -9.39 6.00 -23.19
CA TYR A 535 -9.08 4.59 -23.37
C TYR A 535 -7.63 4.39 -22.96
N SER A 536 -7.37 3.59 -21.92
CA SER A 536 -6.06 3.57 -21.25
C SER A 536 -5.50 2.21 -20.90
#